data_AF-F3GKE8-F1
#
_entry.id   AF-F3GKE8-F1
#
_cell.length_a   1.000
_cell.length_b   1.000
_cell.length_c   1.000
_cell.angle_alpha   90.00
_cell.angle_beta   90.00
_cell.angle_gamma   90.00
#
_symmetry.space_group_name_H-M   'P 1'
#
loop_
_entity.id
_entity.type
_entity.pdbx_description
1 polymer ?
#
loop_
_entity_poly.entity_id
_entity_poly.type
_entity_poly.pdbx_seq_one_letter_code
_entity_poly.pdbx_strand_id
1 'polypeptide(L)'
;LAPGEQLAISTDTLVAGVHFPDACDPFLLGQRALAVSASDLAAMGARPVAFTLALTLPQVDAAWLQTFARGLDQMAQGCSLRLIGGDTTRGPLSLTLTVFGAVPAGSALTRAGAQAGDLLCVGGTLGDGAGALPLVLKQRSAEPSITEALLARYWSPQPQLALGQAWRGRATSALDISDGLLADCGHIARASGVRLVVERDRL
;
A
#
# COMPACT_ATOMS: atom_id res chain seq x y z
N LEU A 1 22.33 5.67 0.57
CA LEU A 1 22.01 5.16 1.91
C LEU A 1 23.08 5.66 2.86
N ALA A 2 22.74 5.93 4.11
CA ALA A 2 23.75 6.23 5.13
C ALA A 2 24.51 4.94 5.49
N PRO A 3 25.77 5.04 5.97
CA PRO A 3 26.47 3.91 6.56
C PRO A 3 25.63 3.23 7.64
N GLY A 4 25.53 1.90 7.60
CA GLY A 4 24.71 1.13 8.55
C GLY A 4 23.22 1.00 8.19
N GLU A 5 22.77 1.50 7.04
CA GLU A 5 21.43 1.24 6.50
C GLU A 5 21.43 0.08 5.47
N GLN A 6 20.32 -0.65 5.41
CA GLN A 6 19.95 -1.62 4.38
C GLN A 6 18.86 -1.02 3.49
N LEU A 7 18.85 -1.46 2.22
CA LEU A 7 17.82 -1.08 1.25
C LEU A 7 16.62 -2.03 1.36
N ALA A 8 15.45 -1.48 1.60
CA ALA A 8 14.17 -2.16 1.41
C ALA A 8 13.65 -1.84 0.02
N ILE A 9 13.23 -2.86 -0.73
CA ILE A 9 12.68 -2.72 -2.08
C ILE A 9 11.37 -3.50 -2.13
N SER A 10 10.33 -2.88 -2.67
CA SER A 10 9.11 -3.61 -3.08
C SER A 10 8.67 -3.18 -4.46
N THR A 11 7.97 -4.07 -5.16
CA THR A 11 7.42 -3.83 -6.49
C THR A 11 6.02 -4.40 -6.57
N ASP A 12 5.05 -3.56 -6.97
CA ASP A 12 3.70 -4.00 -7.29
C ASP A 12 3.29 -3.57 -8.70
N THR A 13 2.31 -4.30 -9.23
CA THR A 13 1.65 -3.96 -10.49
C THR A 13 0.15 -3.83 -10.29
N LEU A 14 -0.40 -2.67 -10.64
CA LEU A 14 -1.84 -2.46 -10.75
C LEU A 14 -2.26 -2.62 -12.21
N VAL A 15 -3.25 -3.48 -12.44
CA VAL A 15 -3.81 -3.79 -13.77
C VAL A 15 -5.27 -3.36 -13.81
N ALA A 16 -5.66 -2.62 -14.84
CA ALA A 16 -7.05 -2.23 -15.07
C ALA A 16 -7.97 -3.46 -15.18
N GLY A 17 -9.16 -3.38 -14.59
CA GLY A 17 -10.12 -4.48 -14.51
C GLY A 17 -9.80 -5.55 -13.46
N VAL A 18 -8.59 -5.51 -12.86
CA VAL A 18 -8.18 -6.44 -11.78
C VAL A 18 -8.04 -5.70 -10.45
N HIS A 19 -7.21 -4.66 -10.41
CA HIS A 19 -6.85 -3.94 -9.18
C HIS A 19 -7.63 -2.63 -8.99
N PHE A 20 -8.20 -2.12 -10.08
CA PHE A 20 -9.06 -0.94 -10.17
C PHE A 20 -9.97 -1.07 -11.40
N PRO A 21 -11.17 -0.47 -11.41
CA PRO A 21 -12.08 -0.50 -12.57
C PRO A 21 -11.49 0.25 -13.77
N ASP A 22 -11.82 -0.18 -14.99
CA ASP A 22 -11.39 0.49 -16.24
C ASP A 22 -11.75 1.99 -16.24
N ALA A 23 -12.99 2.30 -15.83
CA ALA A 23 -13.44 3.66 -15.64
C ALA A 23 -13.03 4.15 -14.24
N CYS A 24 -11.99 4.98 -14.18
CA CYS A 24 -11.52 5.58 -12.94
C CYS A 24 -11.04 7.03 -13.14
N ASP A 25 -11.01 7.79 -12.06
CA ASP A 25 -10.41 9.13 -12.04
C ASP A 25 -8.88 8.98 -12.05
N PRO A 26 -8.17 9.55 -13.05
CA PRO A 26 -6.71 9.43 -13.14
C PRO A 26 -5.98 9.99 -11.92
N PHE A 27 -6.51 11.04 -11.29
CA PHE A 27 -5.92 11.67 -10.12
C PHE A 27 -5.95 10.72 -8.92
N LEU A 28 -7.10 10.09 -8.69
CA LEU A 28 -7.28 9.09 -7.63
C LEU A 28 -6.47 7.82 -7.92
N LEU A 29 -6.38 7.41 -9.18
CA LEU A 29 -5.53 6.29 -9.59
C LEU A 29 -4.06 6.55 -9.30
N GLY A 30 -3.55 7.76 -9.58
CA GLY A 30 -2.18 8.17 -9.26
C GLY A 30 -1.88 8.08 -7.77
N GLN A 31 -2.81 8.49 -6.92
CA GLN A 31 -2.67 8.34 -5.48
C GLN A 31 -2.65 6.87 -5.05
N ARG A 32 -3.64 6.08 -5.48
CA ARG A 32 -3.76 4.66 -5.16
C ARG A 32 -2.51 3.89 -5.56
N ALA A 33 -2.01 4.13 -6.77
CA ALA A 33 -0.89 3.39 -7.34
C ALA A 33 0.37 3.46 -6.48
N LEU A 34 0.70 4.63 -5.92
CA LEU A 34 1.85 4.76 -5.02
C LEU A 34 1.54 4.34 -3.59
N ALA A 35 0.32 4.60 -3.10
CA ALA A 35 -0.05 4.27 -1.73
C ALA A 35 0.09 2.77 -1.43
N VAL A 36 -0.37 1.90 -2.34
CA VAL A 36 -0.33 0.45 -2.13
C VAL A 36 1.12 -0.04 -2.01
N SER A 37 2.02 0.37 -2.92
CA SER A 37 3.43 -0.03 -2.82
C SER A 37 4.17 0.61 -1.65
N ALA A 38 3.83 1.85 -1.30
CA ALA A 38 4.41 2.49 -0.13
C ALA A 38 3.99 1.81 1.19
N SER A 39 2.87 1.09 1.21
CA SER A 39 2.42 0.30 2.37
C SER A 39 3.44 -0.78 2.75
N ASP A 40 4.07 -1.44 1.77
CA ASP A 40 5.12 -2.43 2.02
C ASP A 40 6.32 -1.83 2.76
N LEU A 41 6.69 -0.59 2.44
CA LEU A 41 7.76 0.10 3.16
C LEU A 41 7.37 0.31 4.64
N ALA A 42 6.09 0.61 4.92
CA ALA A 42 5.60 0.70 6.28
C ALA A 42 5.69 -0.66 6.99
N ALA A 43 5.27 -1.75 6.34
CA ALA A 43 5.35 -3.11 6.87
C ALA A 43 6.78 -3.56 7.18
N MET A 44 7.77 -3.06 6.42
CA MET A 44 9.20 -3.32 6.66
C MET A 44 9.83 -2.37 7.69
N GLY A 45 9.10 -1.36 8.18
CA GLY A 45 9.63 -0.31 9.05
C GLY A 45 10.62 0.62 8.35
N ALA A 46 10.56 0.70 7.02
CA ALA A 46 11.47 1.47 6.20
C ALA A 46 11.11 2.95 6.14
N ARG A 47 12.15 3.80 6.22
CA ARG A 47 12.02 5.21 5.87
C ARG A 47 11.96 5.33 4.35
N PRO A 48 10.98 6.05 3.78
CA PRO A 48 10.90 6.27 2.34
C PRO A 48 12.15 6.95 1.76
N VAL A 49 12.53 6.58 0.53
CA VAL A 49 13.65 7.19 -0.20
C VAL A 49 13.23 7.67 -1.58
N ALA A 50 12.73 6.76 -2.41
CA ALA A 50 12.41 7.04 -3.81
C ALA A 50 11.49 5.96 -4.38
N PHE A 51 11.00 6.16 -5.60
CA PHE A 51 10.31 5.14 -6.38
C PHE A 51 10.54 5.31 -7.89
N THR A 52 10.28 4.25 -8.66
CA THR A 52 10.16 4.29 -10.11
C THR A 52 8.76 3.90 -10.55
N LEU A 53 8.36 4.31 -11.76
CA LEU A 53 7.09 3.96 -12.39
C LEU A 53 7.32 3.46 -13.82
N ALA A 54 6.93 2.22 -14.10
CA ALA A 54 6.73 1.73 -15.46
C ALA A 54 5.24 1.76 -15.80
N LEU A 55 4.86 2.65 -16.71
CA LEU A 55 3.48 2.91 -17.09
C LEU A 55 3.18 2.34 -18.48
N THR A 56 2.20 1.45 -18.57
CA THR A 56 1.68 0.95 -19.85
C THR A 56 0.35 1.62 -20.13
N LEU A 57 0.19 2.21 -21.31
CA LEU A 57 -1.03 2.91 -21.73
C LEU A 57 -1.56 2.36 -23.05
N PRO A 58 -2.89 2.21 -23.23
CA PRO A 58 -3.45 1.74 -24.50
C PRO A 58 -3.22 2.77 -25.61
N GLN A 59 -3.31 4.04 -25.26
CA GLN A 59 -3.07 5.18 -26.13
C GLN A 59 -2.52 6.36 -25.31
N VAL A 60 -1.79 7.26 -25.96
CA VAL A 60 -1.29 8.46 -25.32
C VAL A 60 -2.41 9.49 -25.19
N ASP A 61 -2.66 9.95 -23.97
CA ASP A 61 -3.56 11.05 -23.65
C ASP A 61 -2.87 11.99 -22.67
N ALA A 62 -2.53 13.20 -23.14
CA ALA A 62 -1.78 14.18 -22.34
C ALA A 62 -2.57 14.71 -21.15
N ALA A 63 -3.89 14.88 -21.29
CA ALA A 63 -4.74 15.41 -20.21
C ALA A 63 -4.91 14.35 -19.10
N TRP A 64 -5.07 13.09 -19.50
CA TRP A 64 -5.08 11.95 -18.58
C TRP A 64 -3.74 11.87 -17.82
N LEU A 65 -2.62 11.89 -18.54
CA LEU A 65 -1.27 11.82 -17.97
C LEU A 65 -1.00 12.96 -16.99
N GLN A 66 -1.38 14.19 -17.33
CA GLN A 66 -1.22 15.34 -16.45
C GLN A 66 -2.05 15.21 -15.16
N THR A 67 -3.26 14.68 -15.27
CA THR A 67 -4.15 14.47 -14.12
C THR A 67 -3.65 13.33 -13.22
N PHE A 68 -3.22 12.23 -13.83
CA PHE A 68 -2.55 11.13 -13.14
C PHE A 68 -1.29 11.58 -12.40
N ALA A 69 -0.41 12.33 -13.08
CA ALA A 69 0.84 12.82 -12.51
C ALA A 69 0.60 13.73 -11.29
N ARG A 70 -0.44 14.59 -11.32
CA ARG A 70 -0.81 15.42 -10.16
C ARG A 70 -1.23 14.58 -8.95
N GLY A 71 -2.00 13.52 -9.17
CA GLY A 71 -2.43 12.61 -8.10
C GLY A 71 -1.25 11.82 -7.53
N LEU A 72 -0.39 11.31 -8.41
CA LEU A 72 0.84 10.62 -8.03
C LEU A 72 1.75 11.53 -7.20
N ASP A 73 1.96 12.77 -7.63
CA ASP A 73 2.77 13.76 -6.92
C ASP A 73 2.19 14.10 -5.54
N GLN A 74 0.86 14.24 -5.41
CA GLN A 74 0.22 14.45 -4.12
C GLN A 74 0.51 13.31 -3.14
N MET A 75 0.38 12.05 -3.57
CA MET A 75 0.70 10.91 -2.73
C MET A 75 2.20 10.82 -2.43
N ALA A 76 3.06 11.13 -3.41
CA ALA A 76 4.51 11.12 -3.25
C ALA A 76 4.96 12.13 -2.18
N GLN A 77 4.42 13.34 -2.21
CA GLN A 77 4.65 14.36 -1.18
C GLN A 77 4.20 13.87 0.20
N GLY A 78 2.99 13.32 0.30
CA GLY A 78 2.46 12.75 1.55
C GLY A 78 3.32 11.62 2.12
N CYS A 79 3.90 10.80 1.25
CA CYS A 79 4.79 9.69 1.62
C CYS A 79 6.27 10.09 1.76
N SER A 80 6.64 11.35 1.51
CA SER A 80 8.06 11.78 1.39
C SER A 80 8.88 10.92 0.41
N LEU A 81 8.23 10.49 -0.68
CA LEU A 81 8.83 9.73 -1.78
C LEU A 81 9.07 10.65 -2.99
N ARG A 82 10.05 10.29 -3.82
CA ARG A 82 10.35 11.01 -5.07
C ARG A 82 10.44 10.02 -6.22
N LEU A 83 9.82 10.38 -7.34
CA LEU A 83 9.98 9.65 -8.60
C LEU A 83 11.39 9.90 -9.14
N ILE A 84 12.19 8.85 -9.29
CA ILE A 84 13.60 8.97 -9.74
C ILE A 84 13.86 8.36 -11.11
N GLY A 85 12.84 7.78 -11.73
CA GLY A 85 12.96 7.14 -13.04
C GLY A 85 11.71 6.37 -13.39
N GLY A 86 11.66 5.87 -14.61
CA GLY A 86 10.51 5.14 -15.10
C GLY A 86 10.61 4.83 -16.59
N ASP A 87 9.57 4.19 -17.08
CA ASP A 87 9.36 3.94 -18.50
C ASP A 87 7.89 4.17 -18.86
N THR A 88 7.61 4.50 -20.11
CA THR A 88 6.24 4.58 -20.62
C THR A 88 6.14 3.86 -21.94
N THR A 89 5.27 2.86 -22.01
CA THR A 89 5.10 2.01 -23.18
C THR A 89 3.62 1.83 -23.54
N ARG A 90 3.36 1.24 -24.71
CA ARG A 90 2.00 1.02 -25.23
C ARG A 90 1.53 -0.40 -24.96
N GLY A 91 0.32 -0.54 -24.42
CA GLY A 91 -0.34 -1.82 -24.14
C GLY A 91 -1.57 -1.64 -23.23
N PRO A 92 -2.19 -2.72 -22.73
CA PRO A 92 -3.28 -2.61 -21.75
C PRO A 92 -2.87 -1.79 -20.53
N LEU A 93 -3.78 -0.97 -20.00
CA LEU A 93 -3.48 -0.05 -18.89
C LEU A 93 -2.97 -0.82 -17.66
N SER A 94 -1.70 -0.59 -17.32
CA SER A 94 -1.07 -1.14 -16.12
C SER A 94 0.00 -0.20 -15.58
N LEU A 95 0.20 -0.25 -14.27
CA LEU A 95 1.17 0.59 -13.55
C LEU A 95 2.02 -0.31 -12.68
N THR A 96 3.31 -0.37 -12.95
CA THR A 96 4.27 -1.09 -12.11
C THR A 96 5.13 -0.09 -11.37
N LEU A 97 5.06 -0.11 -10.05
CA LEU A 97 5.82 0.78 -9.20
C LEU A 97 6.87 -0.02 -8.44
N THR A 98 8.08 0.50 -8.36
CA THR A 98 9.10 -0.03 -7.45
C THR A 98 9.45 1.04 -6.44
N VAL A 99 9.25 0.75 -5.16
CA VAL A 99 9.55 1.65 -4.06
C VAL A 99 10.85 1.26 -3.38
N PHE A 100 11.59 2.27 -2.93
CA PHE A 100 12.87 2.13 -2.26
C PHE A 100 12.78 2.80 -0.89
N GLY A 101 13.12 2.05 0.15
CA GLY A 101 13.20 2.51 1.52
C GLY A 101 14.55 2.20 2.17
N ALA A 102 14.87 2.90 3.25
CA ALA A 102 16.06 2.69 4.04
C ALA A 102 15.70 2.23 5.44
N VAL A 103 16.40 1.21 5.94
CA VAL A 103 16.19 0.65 7.27
C VAL A 103 17.55 0.49 7.95
N PRO A 104 17.74 0.89 9.22
CA PRO A 104 18.97 0.56 9.95
C PRO A 104 19.20 -0.96 9.96
N ALA A 105 20.44 -1.38 9.72
CA ALA A 105 20.77 -2.80 9.60
C ALA A 105 20.29 -3.61 10.81
N GLY A 106 19.59 -4.71 10.56
CA GLY A 106 19.04 -5.58 11.61
C GLY A 106 17.78 -5.07 12.32
N SER A 107 17.22 -3.93 11.90
CA SER A 107 15.98 -3.39 12.48
C SER A 107 14.75 -3.52 11.58
N ALA A 108 14.89 -4.17 10.43
CA ALA A 108 13.78 -4.42 9.52
C ALA A 108 12.70 -5.26 10.19
N LEU A 109 11.46 -4.82 10.06
CA LEU A 109 10.32 -5.63 10.43
C LEU A 109 10.13 -6.68 9.34
N THR A 110 9.93 -7.94 9.75
CA THR A 110 9.73 -9.05 8.83
C THR A 110 8.46 -9.81 9.20
N ARG A 111 7.97 -10.65 8.29
CA ARG A 111 6.83 -11.54 8.56
C ARG A 111 7.15 -12.63 9.57
N ALA A 112 8.43 -12.93 9.78
CA ALA A 112 8.91 -13.93 10.73
C ALA A 112 9.32 -13.29 12.05
N GLY A 113 9.22 -14.07 13.13
CA GLY A 113 9.68 -13.69 14.46
C GLY A 113 8.58 -13.62 15.51
N ALA A 114 7.30 -13.78 15.12
CA ALA A 114 6.20 -13.85 16.07
C ALA A 114 6.36 -15.03 17.04
N GLN A 115 6.00 -14.83 18.30
CA GLN A 115 6.17 -15.80 19.37
C GLN A 115 4.86 -16.03 20.12
N ALA A 116 4.76 -17.19 20.79
CA ALA A 116 3.63 -17.44 21.68
C ALA A 116 3.65 -16.44 22.84
N GLY A 117 2.53 -15.77 23.06
CA GLY A 117 2.39 -14.70 24.06
C GLY A 117 2.45 -13.29 23.46
N ASP A 118 2.85 -13.14 22.19
CA ASP A 118 2.76 -11.84 21.50
C ASP A 118 1.30 -11.39 21.34
N LEU A 119 1.11 -10.07 21.35
CA LEU A 119 -0.16 -9.44 21.01
C LEU A 119 -0.27 -9.25 19.49
N LEU A 120 -1.43 -9.59 18.94
CA LEU A 120 -1.79 -9.22 17.57
C LEU A 120 -2.46 -7.84 17.57
N CYS A 121 -1.89 -6.90 16.83
CA CYS A 121 -2.34 -5.51 16.76
C CYS A 121 -2.62 -5.10 15.31
N VAL A 122 -3.58 -4.19 15.11
CA VAL A 122 -3.86 -3.56 13.82
C VAL A 122 -3.75 -2.03 13.96
N GLY A 123 -3.18 -1.36 12.96
CA GLY A 123 -2.87 0.08 13.05
C GLY A 123 -4.05 1.02 12.75
N GLY A 124 -5.22 0.51 12.40
CA GLY A 124 -6.39 1.30 12.04
C GLY A 124 -7.66 0.46 11.85
N THR A 125 -8.66 1.06 11.21
CA THR A 125 -9.92 0.37 10.88
C THR A 125 -9.72 -0.66 9.78
N LEU A 126 -10.50 -1.76 9.85
CA LEU A 126 -10.49 -2.83 8.87
C LEU A 126 -11.78 -2.82 8.05
N GLY A 127 -11.71 -3.28 6.80
CA GLY A 127 -12.90 -3.49 5.96
C GLY A 127 -13.34 -2.29 5.12
N ASP A 128 -12.86 -1.07 5.40
CA ASP A 128 -13.26 0.13 4.65
C ASP A 128 -12.98 0.01 3.13
N GLY A 129 -11.80 -0.50 2.75
CA GLY A 129 -11.45 -0.70 1.34
C GLY A 129 -12.37 -1.69 0.62
N ALA A 130 -12.76 -2.77 1.30
CA ALA A 130 -13.73 -3.74 0.77
C ALA A 130 -15.15 -3.16 0.75
N GLY A 131 -15.53 -2.39 1.78
CA GLY A 131 -16.82 -1.69 1.87
C GLY A 131 -17.00 -0.63 0.79
N ALA A 132 -15.91 -0.02 0.33
CA ALA A 132 -15.91 0.94 -0.78
C ALA A 132 -16.13 0.29 -2.15
N LEU A 133 -15.75 -0.99 -2.32
CA LEU A 133 -15.73 -1.64 -3.64
C LEU A 133 -17.10 -1.62 -4.36
N PRO A 134 -18.24 -1.93 -3.72
CA PRO A 134 -19.55 -1.81 -4.36
C PRO A 134 -19.90 -0.37 -4.79
N LEU A 135 -19.37 0.65 -4.11
CA LEU A 135 -19.56 2.07 -4.46
C LEU A 135 -18.68 2.44 -5.66
N VAL A 136 -17.41 2.01 -5.65
CA VAL A 136 -16.45 2.17 -6.76
C VAL A 136 -17.00 1.55 -8.05
N LEU A 137 -17.57 0.36 -7.94
CA LEU A 137 -18.18 -0.37 -9.07
C LEU A 137 -19.60 0.13 -9.42
N LYS A 138 -20.11 1.15 -8.72
CA LYS A 138 -21.47 1.70 -8.89
C LYS A 138 -22.58 0.64 -8.77
N GLN A 139 -22.33 -0.41 -7.99
CA GLN A 139 -23.29 -1.48 -7.71
C GLN A 139 -24.20 -1.14 -6.52
N ARG A 140 -23.80 -0.18 -5.69
CA ARG A 140 -24.56 0.34 -4.54
C ARG A 140 -24.38 1.83 -4.42
N SER A 141 -25.31 2.47 -3.72
CA SER A 141 -25.22 3.84 -3.24
C SER A 141 -25.32 3.86 -1.72
N ALA A 142 -24.77 4.91 -1.11
CA ALA A 142 -24.87 5.19 0.31
C ALA A 142 -24.98 6.71 0.52
N GLU A 143 -25.25 7.13 1.75
CA GLU A 143 -25.21 8.55 2.12
C GLU A 143 -23.87 9.19 1.72
N PRO A 144 -23.85 10.47 1.33
CA PRO A 144 -22.63 11.13 0.85
C PRO A 144 -21.46 11.04 1.83
N SER A 145 -21.69 11.23 3.12
CA SER A 145 -20.65 11.16 4.14
C SER A 145 -20.00 9.78 4.25
N ILE A 146 -20.79 8.71 4.14
CA ILE A 146 -20.32 7.32 4.16
C ILE A 146 -19.55 7.03 2.87
N THR A 147 -20.09 7.46 1.74
CA THR A 147 -19.48 7.28 0.41
C THR A 147 -18.12 7.94 0.34
N GLU A 148 -18.01 9.22 0.73
CA GLU A 148 -16.76 9.98 0.74
C GLU A 148 -15.69 9.32 1.62
N ALA A 149 -16.05 8.91 2.84
CA ALA A 149 -15.12 8.26 3.76
C ALA A 149 -14.59 6.92 3.20
N LEU A 150 -15.46 6.07 2.66
CA LEU A 150 -15.07 4.78 2.09
C LEU A 150 -14.26 4.95 0.79
N LEU A 151 -14.67 5.86 -0.09
CA LEU A 151 -13.93 6.13 -1.33
C LEU A 151 -12.53 6.67 -1.05
N ALA A 152 -12.35 7.51 -0.02
CA ALA A 152 -11.02 7.96 0.41
C ALA A 152 -10.13 6.79 0.86
N ARG A 153 -10.70 5.80 1.56
CA ARG A 153 -9.99 4.58 1.99
C ARG A 153 -9.61 3.66 0.83
N TYR A 154 -10.38 3.64 -0.26
CA TYR A 154 -10.06 2.87 -1.46
C TYR A 154 -9.07 3.59 -2.37
N TRP A 155 -9.33 4.85 -2.71
CA TRP A 155 -8.54 5.57 -3.71
C TRP A 155 -7.27 6.20 -3.16
N SER A 156 -7.26 6.60 -1.90
CA SER A 156 -6.11 7.26 -1.28
C SER A 156 -5.81 6.70 0.11
N PRO A 157 -5.65 5.36 0.26
CA PRO A 157 -5.27 4.77 1.54
C PRO A 157 -3.96 5.40 2.01
N GLN A 158 -3.87 5.75 3.29
CA GLN A 158 -2.68 6.39 3.85
C GLN A 158 -1.69 5.32 4.33
N PRO A 159 -0.50 5.18 3.71
CA PRO A 159 0.50 4.22 4.16
C PRO A 159 0.98 4.57 5.57
N GLN A 160 1.02 3.59 6.48
CA GLN A 160 1.31 3.83 7.89
C GLN A 160 2.82 3.90 8.19
N LEU A 161 3.56 4.68 7.38
CA LEU A 161 5.04 4.74 7.38
C LEU A 161 5.62 5.14 8.74
N ALA A 162 5.01 6.11 9.42
CA ALA A 162 5.43 6.55 10.74
C ALA A 162 5.21 5.45 11.80
N LEU A 163 4.09 4.71 11.69
CA LEU A 163 3.79 3.60 12.58
C LEU A 163 4.82 2.48 12.41
N GLY A 164 5.06 2.04 11.18
CA GLY A 164 6.07 1.02 10.87
C GLY A 164 7.46 1.39 11.42
N GLN A 165 7.87 2.63 11.22
CA GLN A 165 9.13 3.14 11.74
C GLN A 165 9.18 3.17 13.29
N ALA A 166 8.06 3.43 13.97
CA ALA A 166 7.98 3.49 15.42
C ALA A 166 8.01 2.09 16.09
N TRP A 167 7.66 1.04 15.35
CA TRP A 167 7.62 -0.35 15.85
C TRP A 167 8.93 -1.13 15.67
N ARG A 168 9.93 -0.56 15.00
CA ARG A 168 11.27 -1.16 14.92
C ARG A 168 11.83 -1.45 16.32
N GLY A 169 12.30 -2.68 16.51
CA GLY A 169 12.82 -3.15 17.80
C GLY A 169 11.77 -3.36 18.90
N ARG A 170 10.46 -3.22 18.58
CA ARG A 170 9.34 -3.46 19.50
C ARG A 170 8.41 -4.56 19.00
N ALA A 171 8.09 -4.55 17.71
CA ALA A 171 7.34 -5.61 17.07
C ALA A 171 8.27 -6.79 16.76
N THR A 172 7.78 -8.00 17.03
CA THR A 172 8.46 -9.26 16.74
C THR A 172 8.30 -9.67 15.28
N SER A 173 7.19 -9.28 14.65
CA SER A 173 6.92 -9.42 13.23
C SER A 173 5.93 -8.34 12.77
N ALA A 174 5.86 -8.09 11.46
CA ALA A 174 4.86 -7.21 10.86
C ALA A 174 4.56 -7.59 9.41
N LEU A 175 3.36 -7.21 8.97
CA LEU A 175 2.88 -7.23 7.60
C LEU A 175 1.76 -6.18 7.50
N ASP A 176 1.63 -5.51 6.36
CA ASP A 176 0.44 -4.70 6.07
C ASP A 176 -0.74 -5.60 5.68
N ILE A 177 -1.95 -5.04 5.63
CA ILE A 177 -3.16 -5.81 5.33
C ILE A 177 -3.71 -5.38 3.98
N SER A 178 -3.50 -6.20 2.95
CA SER A 178 -3.86 -5.91 1.56
C SER A 178 -4.85 -6.93 1.01
N ASP A 179 -4.62 -8.22 1.26
CA ASP A 179 -5.51 -9.33 0.87
C ASP A 179 -6.58 -9.65 1.92
N GLY A 180 -6.47 -9.03 3.10
CA GLY A 180 -7.42 -9.12 4.19
C GLY A 180 -6.84 -9.82 5.41
N LEU A 181 -7.34 -9.43 6.59
CA LEU A 181 -6.73 -9.75 7.89
C LEU A 181 -6.32 -11.22 8.03
N LEU A 182 -7.22 -12.16 7.69
CA LEU A 182 -6.97 -13.59 7.89
C LEU A 182 -5.92 -14.15 6.93
N ALA A 183 -5.86 -13.65 5.68
CA ALA A 183 -4.86 -14.07 4.71
C ALA A 183 -3.46 -13.62 5.17
N ASP A 184 -3.35 -12.34 5.53
CA ASP A 184 -2.09 -11.73 5.95
C ASP A 184 -1.60 -12.26 7.31
N CYS A 185 -2.52 -12.51 8.26
CA CYS A 185 -2.21 -13.27 9.47
C CYS A 185 -1.67 -14.67 9.14
N GLY A 186 -2.22 -15.33 8.11
CA GLY A 186 -1.75 -16.62 7.64
C GLY A 186 -0.30 -16.59 7.15
N HIS A 187 0.13 -15.48 6.53
CA HIS A 187 1.51 -15.27 6.11
C HIS A 187 2.47 -15.15 7.31
N ILE A 188 2.11 -14.35 8.32
CA ILE A 188 2.90 -14.22 9.56
C ILE A 188 2.96 -15.57 10.31
N ALA A 189 1.81 -16.24 10.47
CA ALA A 189 1.71 -17.52 11.16
C ALA A 189 2.63 -18.58 10.53
N ARG A 190 2.61 -18.68 9.19
CA ARG A 190 3.46 -19.61 8.44
C ARG A 190 4.95 -19.26 8.55
N ALA A 191 5.30 -17.99 8.38
CA ALA A 191 6.69 -17.53 8.42
C ALA A 191 7.31 -17.67 9.82
N SER A 192 6.49 -17.54 10.87
CA SER A 192 6.93 -17.63 12.27
C SER A 192 6.75 -19.02 12.88
N GLY A 193 6.04 -19.94 12.23
CA GLY A 193 5.76 -21.28 12.78
C GLY A 193 4.83 -21.26 14.00
N VAL A 194 3.91 -20.30 14.06
CA VAL A 194 2.98 -20.09 15.19
C VAL A 194 1.52 -20.14 14.73
N ARG A 195 0.60 -20.15 15.70
CA ARG A 195 -0.83 -19.92 15.46
C ARG A 195 -1.19 -18.51 15.92
N LEU A 196 -1.87 -17.74 15.07
CA LEU A 196 -2.51 -16.50 15.47
C LEU A 196 -3.98 -16.75 15.81
N VAL A 197 -4.45 -16.20 16.94
CA VAL A 197 -5.85 -16.26 17.37
C VAL A 197 -6.45 -14.88 17.20
N VAL A 198 -7.52 -14.78 16.42
CA VAL A 198 -8.22 -13.53 16.14
C VAL A 198 -9.60 -13.61 16.79
N GLU A 199 -9.87 -12.69 17.70
CA GLU A 199 -11.16 -12.55 18.36
C GLU A 199 -11.95 -11.42 17.71
N ARG A 200 -13.02 -11.74 16.99
CA ARG A 200 -13.82 -10.76 16.24
C ARG A 200 -14.30 -9.60 17.12
N ASP A 201 -14.70 -9.87 18.35
CA ASP A 201 -15.27 -8.87 19.25
C ASP A 201 -14.22 -7.87 19.79
N ARG A 202 -12.93 -8.06 19.41
CA ARG A 202 -11.80 -7.17 19.73
C ARG A 202 -11.26 -6.43 18.50
N LEU A 203 -11.93 -6.54 17.34
CA LEU A 203 -11.58 -5.87 16.09
C LEU A 203 -12.36 -4.56 15.90
#